data_AF-A0A8S1ZRF2-F1
#
_entry.id   AF-A0A8S1ZRF2-F1
#
_cell.length_a   1.000
_cell.length_b   1.000
_cell.length_c   1.000
_cell.angle_alpha   90.00
_cell.angle_beta   90.00
_cell.angle_gamma   90.00
#
_symmetry.space_group_name_H-M   'P 1'
#
loop_
_entity.id
_entity.type
_entity.pdbx_description
1 polymer ?
#
loop_
_entity_poly.entity_id
_entity_poly.type
_entity_poly.pdbx_seq_one_letter_code
_entity_poly.pdbx_strand_id
1 'polypeptide(L)'
;MIDARVGGIRAALDAEGFQNVYIMSYTAKYASSFYGPFREALDSNPRFGDKKTYQIDPANYREALIEAREDESEGADILLSIS
;
A
#
# COMPACT_ATOMS: atom_id res chain seq x y z
N MET A 1 -4.08 2.61 0.16
CA MET A 1 -3.54 3.61 -0.77
C MET A 1 -3.98 4.92 -0.18
N ILE A 2 -3.11 5.54 0.62
CA ILE A 2 -3.37 6.86 1.20
C ILE A 2 -2.21 7.68 0.65
N ASP A 3 -2.54 8.70 -0.12
CA ASP A 3 -1.57 9.59 -0.75
C ASP A 3 -0.62 10.16 0.30
N ALA A 4 0.64 10.39 -0.06
CA ALA A 4 1.66 10.98 0.81
C ALA A 4 2.04 10.16 2.07
N ARG A 5 1.59 8.90 2.19
CA ARG A 5 1.90 8.08 3.37
C ARG A 5 3.39 7.75 3.46
N VAL A 6 4.03 7.38 2.34
CA VAL A 6 5.43 6.96 2.33
C VAL A 6 6.31 8.14 2.75
N GLY A 7 6.04 9.33 2.21
CA GLY A 7 6.76 10.55 2.53
C GLY A 7 6.60 10.93 4.00
N GLY A 8 5.39 10.80 4.56
CA GLY A 8 5.14 11.01 5.99
C GLY A 8 5.92 10.06 6.90
N ILE A 9 6.00 8.77 6.53
CA ILE A 9 6.78 7.78 7.29
C ILE A 9 8.29 8.05 7.16
N ARG A 10 8.78 8.36 5.95
CA ARG A 10 10.20 8.68 5.71
C ARG A 10 10.63 9.88 6.55
N ALA A 11 9.85 10.96 6.53
CA ALA A 11 10.12 12.15 7.33
C ALA A 11 10.17 11.86 8.84
N ALA A 12 9.24 11.04 9.35
CA ALA A 12 9.22 10.65 10.75
C ALA A 12 10.44 9.79 11.14
N LEU A 13 10.82 8.83 10.31
CA LEU A 13 12.01 8.01 10.53
C LEU A 13 13.30 8.84 10.49
N ASP A 14 13.40 9.79 9.58
CA ASP A 14 14.58 10.66 9.46
C ASP A 14 14.72 11.62 10.63
N ALA A 15 13.60 12.16 11.13
CA ALA A 15 13.59 13.00 12.33
C ALA A 15 14.13 12.28 13.57
N GLU A 16 13.91 10.98 13.66
CA GLU A 16 14.36 10.11 14.75
C GLU A 16 15.73 9.44 14.49
N GLY A 17 16.39 9.74 13.37
CA GLY A 17 17.72 9.21 13.05
C GLY A 17 17.73 7.78 12.48
N PHE A 18 16.60 7.30 11.95
CA PHE A 18 16.45 5.97 11.35
C PHE A 18 16.60 5.98 9.82
N GLN A 19 17.64 6.64 9.29
CA GLN A 19 17.85 6.70 7.82
C GLN A 19 18.14 5.32 7.20
N ASN A 20 18.66 4.38 8.00
CA ASN A 20 19.00 3.02 7.54
C ASN A 20 17.80 2.06 7.54
N VAL A 21 16.62 2.51 7.97
CA VAL A 21 15.40 1.70 7.95
C VAL A 21 14.74 1.83 6.60
N TYR A 22 14.59 0.70 5.92
CA TYR A 22 13.95 0.61 4.61
C TYR A 22 12.43 0.62 4.70
N ILE A 23 11.78 1.25 3.72
CA ILE A 23 10.34 1.31 3.56
C ILE A 23 9.92 0.43 2.39
N MET A 24 9.14 -0.60 2.68
CA MET A 24 8.44 -1.40 1.67
C MET A 24 7.02 -0.89 1.49
N SER A 25 6.74 -0.25 0.36
CA SER A 25 5.40 0.23 0.05
C SER A 25 4.53 -0.87 -0.57
N TYR A 26 3.27 -0.90 -0.16
CA TYR A 26 2.22 -1.71 -0.77
C TYR A 26 1.51 -0.89 -1.84
N THR A 27 2.24 -0.70 -2.92
CA THR A 27 2.00 0.27 -4.00
C THR A 27 0.82 -0.07 -4.90
N ALA A 28 0.52 -1.35 -5.09
CA ALA A 28 -0.63 -1.76 -5.86
C ALA A 28 -1.31 -2.92 -5.14
N LYS A 29 -2.36 -2.60 -4.38
CA LYS A 29 -3.20 -3.59 -3.72
C LYS A 29 -4.52 -3.68 -4.46
N TYR A 30 -4.64 -4.69 -5.30
CA TYR A 30 -5.84 -4.92 -6.08
C TYR A 30 -6.97 -5.45 -5.19
N ALA A 31 -8.20 -5.08 -5.53
CA ALA A 31 -9.41 -5.64 -4.92
C ALA A 31 -9.61 -7.08 -5.38
N SER A 32 -8.90 -8.02 -4.74
CA SER A 32 -8.85 -9.41 -5.16
C SER A 32 -9.62 -10.36 -4.25
N SER A 33 -10.16 -11.43 -4.84
CA SER A 33 -10.82 -12.52 -4.12
C SER A 33 -9.83 -13.46 -3.40
N PHE A 34 -8.52 -13.37 -3.68
CA PHE A 34 -7.50 -14.24 -3.09
C PHE A 34 -7.23 -13.98 -1.60
N TYR A 35 -7.74 -12.88 -1.03
CA TYR A 35 -7.58 -12.57 0.40
C TYR A 35 -8.53 -13.35 1.32
N GLY A 36 -9.41 -14.21 0.80
CA GLY A 36 -10.39 -14.97 1.59
C GLY A 36 -9.77 -15.76 2.76
N PRO A 37 -8.83 -16.70 2.49
CA PRO A 37 -8.19 -17.50 3.55
C PRO A 37 -7.40 -16.66 4.57
N PHE A 38 -6.80 -15.55 4.13
CA PHE A 38 -6.07 -14.64 5.00
C PHE A 38 -7.00 -13.85 5.94
N ARG A 39 -8.20 -13.49 5.48
CA ARG A 39 -9.21 -12.79 6.30
C ARG A 39 -9.76 -13.71 7.39
N GLU A 40 -10.01 -14.97 7.06
CA GLU A 40 -10.47 -15.99 8.00
C GLU A 40 -9.44 -16.25 9.11
N ALA A 41 -8.15 -16.28 8.77
CA ALA A 41 -7.07 -16.49 9.74
C ALA A 41 -6.87 -15.33 10.73
N LEU A 42 -7.30 -14.11 10.38
CA LEU A 42 -7.06 -12.91 11.19
C LEU A 42 -8.24 -12.51 12.10
N ASP A 43 -9.33 -13.27 12.12
CA ASP A 43 -10.62 -12.90 12.75
C ASP A 43 -11.05 -11.45 12.39
N SER A 44 -10.60 -11.00 11.21
CA SER A 44 -10.71 -9.61 10.75
C SER A 44 -11.90 -9.50 9.81
N ASN A 45 -13.06 -9.96 10.28
CA ASN A 45 -14.30 -9.79 9.53
C ASN A 45 -14.59 -8.28 9.41
N PRO A 46 -14.68 -7.72 8.19
CA PRO A 46 -14.92 -6.31 8.00
C PRO A 46 -16.27 -5.94 8.62
N ARG A 47 -16.24 -5.08 9.64
CA ARG A 47 -17.41 -4.74 10.44
C ARG A 47 -18.41 -3.79 9.75
N PHE A 48 -18.26 -3.51 8.45
CA PHE A 48 -19.23 -2.93 7.49
C PHE A 48 -18.44 -2.25 6.36
N GLY A 49 -18.93 -2.35 5.11
CA GLY A 49 -18.51 -1.51 3.98
C GLY A 49 -17.54 -2.16 2.98
N ASP A 50 -17.88 -2.07 1.70
CA ASP A 50 -17.09 -2.54 0.57
C ASP A 50 -15.79 -1.71 0.45
N LYS A 51 -14.61 -2.36 0.41
CA LYS A 51 -13.28 -1.72 0.41
C LYS A 51 -12.87 -1.10 -0.94
N LYS A 52 -13.83 -0.98 -1.87
CA LYS A 52 -13.62 -0.53 -3.25
C LYS A 52 -13.17 0.92 -3.41
N THR A 53 -13.29 1.75 -2.37
CA THR A 53 -12.99 3.18 -2.47
C THR A 53 -11.50 3.52 -2.34
N TYR A 54 -10.63 2.55 -2.01
CA TYR A 54 -9.19 2.77 -1.86
C TYR A 54 -8.31 1.66 -2.46
N GLN A 55 -8.90 0.69 -3.14
CA GLN A 55 -8.20 -0.42 -3.79
C GLN A 55 -8.23 -0.23 -5.30
N ILE A 56 -7.11 -0.49 -5.96
CA ILE A 56 -6.99 -0.30 -7.40
C ILE A 56 -7.92 -1.29 -8.11
N ASP A 57 -8.66 -0.80 -9.11
CA ASP A 57 -9.43 -1.66 -10.01
C ASP A 57 -8.45 -2.62 -10.72
N PRO A 58 -8.62 -3.94 -10.62
CA PRO A 58 -7.78 -4.92 -11.32
C PRO A 58 -7.62 -4.67 -12.83
N ALA A 59 -8.59 -4.01 -13.47
CA ALA A 59 -8.52 -3.65 -14.89
C ALA A 59 -7.63 -2.41 -15.17
N ASN A 60 -7.31 -1.61 -14.15
CA ASN A 60 -6.60 -0.34 -14.29
C ASN A 60 -5.11 -0.44 -13.90
N TYR A 61 -4.32 -1.11 -14.74
CA TYR A 61 -2.87 -1.23 -14.53
C TYR A 61 -2.12 0.11 -14.60
N ARG A 62 -2.70 1.15 -15.20
CA ARG A 62 -2.06 2.47 -15.34
C ARG A 62 -2.04 3.23 -14.02
N GLU A 63 -3.10 3.11 -13.24
CA GLU A 63 -3.18 3.69 -11.89
C GLU A 63 -2.11 3.08 -10.97
N ALA A 64 -1.90 1.77 -11.03
CA ALA A 64 -0.81 1.11 -10.31
C ALA A 64 0.58 1.65 -10.66
N LEU A 65 0.81 2.08 -11.92
CA LEU A 65 2.08 2.68 -12.34
C LEU A 65 2.23 4.14 -11.87
N ILE A 66 1.13 4.87 -11.71
CA ILE A 66 1.13 6.24 -11.19
C ILE A 66 1.46 6.20 -9.69
N GLU A 67 0.73 5.40 -8.94
CA GLU A 67 0.95 5.18 -7.50
C GLU A 67 2.36 4.69 -7.19
N ALA A 68 2.92 3.82 -8.05
CA ALA A 68 4.30 3.37 -7.93
C ALA A 68 5.35 4.46 -8.09
N ARG A 69 5.12 5.40 -8.99
CA ARG A 69 6.02 6.53 -9.18
C ARG A 69 5.92 7.52 -8.02
N GLU A 70 4.73 7.70 -7.47
CA GLU A 70 4.52 8.55 -6.31
C GLU A 70 5.22 7.97 -5.08
N ASP A 71 5.00 6.68 -4.77
CA ASP A 71 5.69 5.98 -3.69
C ASP A 71 7.23 6.01 -3.84
N GLU A 72 7.74 5.82 -5.06
CA GLU A 72 9.17 5.93 -5.36
C GLU A 72 9.69 7.35 -5.06
N SER A 73 8.97 8.37 -5.52
CA SER A 73 9.34 9.77 -5.28
C SER A 73 9.29 10.18 -3.81
N GLU A 74 8.45 9.49 -3.03
CA GLU A 74 8.30 9.67 -1.58
C GLU A 74 9.37 8.94 -0.75
N GLY A 75 10.19 8.09 -1.38
CA GLY A 75 11.31 7.41 -0.73
C GLY A 75 11.02 5.96 -0.31
N ALA A 76 10.13 5.26 -1.02
CA ALA A 76 10.01 3.81 -0.88
C ALA A 76 11.23 3.10 -1.48
N ASP A 77 11.83 2.18 -0.72
CA ASP A 77 12.97 1.38 -1.16
C ASP A 77 12.53 0.13 -1.94
N ILE A 78 11.34 -0.38 -1.61
CA ILE A 78 10.75 -1.57 -2.22
C ILE A 78 9.30 -1.25 -2.59
N LEU A 79 8.96 -1.46 -3.86
CA LEU A 79 7.59 -1.36 -4.35
C LEU A 79 7.00 -2.77 -4.47
N LEU A 80 5.95 -3.04 -3.71
CA LEU A 80 5.28 -4.34 -3.70
C LEU A 80 3.87 -4.22 -4.29
N SER A 81 3.65 -4.96 -5.38
CA SER A 81 2.33 -5.17 -5.98
C SER A 81 1.77 -6.52 -5.53
N ILE A 82 0.52 -6.55 -5.10
CA ILE A 82 -0.21 -7.77 -4.75
C ILE A 82 -1.57 -7.77 -5.43
N SER A 83 -1.79 -8.81 -6.23
CA SER A 83 -3.04 -9.11 -6.92
C SER A 83 -4.03 -9.89 -6.07
#